data_AF-A0A5C2RQ92-F1
#
_entry.id   AF-A0A5C2RQ92-F1
#
_cell.length_a   1.000
_cell.length_b   1.000
_cell.length_c   1.000
_cell.angle_alpha   90.00
_cell.angle_beta   90.00
_cell.angle_gamma   90.00
#
_symmetry.space_group_name_H-M   'P 1'
#
loop_
_entity.id
_entity.type
_entity.pdbx_description
1 polymer ?
#
loop_
_entity_poly.entity_id
_entity_poly.type
_entity_poly.pdbx_seq_one_letter_code
_entity_poly.pdbx_strand_id
1 'polypeptide(L)'
;ERVHIDQTYNASIERVNYHLSEDSDRLLNGRMRIINVWRAIHHPAAHKLLAVSNWRYLDEHDLVPVHFVYPHWTSSTYIMRYNPQHKWWHLSGQTPDELTAIKCYESEVDLARLTPHSTFADASSPKEAPHRESIEARPLVFDTE
;
A
#
# COMPACT_ATOMS: atom_id res chain seq x y z
N GLU A 1 12.59 -7.72 -4.80
CA GLU A 1 11.19 -8.14 -4.56
C GLU A 1 10.29 -7.40 -5.52
N ARG A 2 9.09 -7.94 -5.77
CA ARG A 2 8.14 -7.34 -6.72
C ARG A 2 7.52 -6.07 -6.12
N VAL A 3 7.60 -4.96 -6.87
CA VAL A 3 6.93 -3.71 -6.52
C VAL A 3 5.45 -3.78 -6.87
N HIS A 4 4.59 -3.32 -5.97
CA HIS A 4 3.15 -3.34 -6.15
C HIS A 4 2.43 -2.15 -5.50
N ILE A 5 1.16 -2.02 -5.83
CA ILE A 5 0.15 -1.23 -5.11
C ILE A 5 -1.04 -2.17 -4.88
N ASP A 6 -1.46 -2.35 -3.63
CA ASP A 6 -2.37 -3.43 -3.24
C ASP A 6 -3.74 -3.42 -3.92
N GLN A 7 -4.19 -2.27 -4.41
CA GLN A 7 -5.47 -2.14 -5.09
C GLN A 7 -5.31 -1.34 -6.39
N THR A 8 -6.01 -1.79 -7.43
CA THR A 8 -6.30 -0.91 -8.57
C THR A 8 -7.34 0.14 -8.19
N TYR A 9 -7.51 1.16 -9.04
CA TYR A 9 -8.56 2.16 -8.83
C TYR A 9 -9.94 1.51 -8.67
N ASN A 10 -10.32 0.60 -9.58
CA ASN A 10 -11.61 -0.08 -9.51
C ASN A 10 -11.70 -1.03 -8.32
N ALA A 11 -10.64 -1.80 -8.03
CA ALA A 11 -10.64 -2.70 -6.87
C ALA A 11 -10.79 -1.96 -5.54
N SER A 12 -10.36 -0.70 -5.47
CA SER A 12 -10.55 0.13 -4.29
C SER A 12 -12.03 0.43 -4.06
N ILE A 13 -12.77 0.77 -5.11
CA ILE A 13 -14.22 1.01 -5.07
C ILE A 13 -14.98 -0.28 -4.72
N GLU A 14 -14.66 -1.38 -5.41
CA GLU A 14 -15.30 -2.68 -5.18
C GLU A 14 -15.11 -3.17 -3.74
N ARG A 15 -14.00 -2.83 -3.10
CA ARG A 15 -13.76 -3.15 -1.70
C ARG A 15 -14.74 -2.43 -0.75
N VAL A 16 -15.18 -1.22 -1.07
CA VAL A 16 -16.26 -0.54 -0.32
C VAL A 16 -17.59 -1.24 -0.57
N ASN A 17 -17.94 -1.49 -1.82
CA ASN A 17 -19.18 -2.18 -2.18
C ASN A 17 -19.29 -3.55 -1.50
N TYR A 18 -18.17 -4.26 -1.39
CA TYR A 18 -18.12 -5.58 -0.78
C TYR A 18 -18.20 -5.56 0.75
N HIS A 19 -17.48 -4.66 1.43
CA HIS A 19 -17.40 -4.65 2.90
C HIS A 19 -18.45 -3.76 3.57
N LEU A 20 -18.97 -2.74 2.87
CA LEU A 20 -19.84 -1.69 3.39
C LEU A 20 -21.04 -1.49 2.45
N SER A 21 -21.64 -2.58 1.97
CA SER A 21 -22.66 -2.58 0.91
C SER A 21 -23.88 -1.72 1.21
N GLU A 22 -24.28 -1.60 2.48
CA GLU A 22 -25.46 -0.80 2.87
C GLU A 22 -25.21 0.71 2.78
N ASP A 23 -23.95 1.11 2.92
CA ASP A 23 -23.53 2.51 2.97
C ASP A 23 -22.72 2.94 1.74
N SER A 24 -22.47 2.03 0.78
CA SER A 24 -21.48 2.24 -0.29
C SER A 24 -21.77 3.48 -1.12
N ASP A 25 -23.01 3.69 -1.54
CA ASP A 25 -23.39 4.84 -2.36
C ASP A 25 -23.13 6.16 -1.63
N ARG A 26 -23.43 6.21 -0.33
CA ARG A 26 -23.18 7.39 0.51
C ARG A 26 -21.69 7.62 0.68
N LEU A 27 -20.94 6.57 1.02
CA LEU A 27 -19.50 6.65 1.30
C LEU A 27 -18.66 6.96 0.06
N LEU A 28 -19.04 6.44 -1.11
CA LEU A 28 -18.35 6.66 -2.38
C LEU A 28 -18.65 8.02 -3.00
N ASN A 29 -19.74 8.69 -2.58
CA ASN A 29 -19.98 10.10 -2.91
C ASN A 29 -19.08 11.05 -2.10
N GLY A 30 -18.52 10.59 -0.99
CA GLY A 30 -17.54 11.32 -0.20
C GLY A 30 -16.10 11.03 -0.61
N ARG A 31 -15.16 11.69 0.07
CA ARG A 31 -13.73 11.41 -0.12
C ARG A 31 -13.35 10.10 0.55
N MET A 32 -12.79 9.18 -0.24
CA MET A 32 -12.36 7.86 0.20
C MET A 32 -10.85 7.70 0.04
N ARG A 33 -10.22 7.10 1.05
CA ARG A 33 -8.83 6.65 1.01
C ARG A 33 -8.70 5.21 1.52
N ILE A 34 -7.69 4.52 1.04
CA ILE A 34 -7.22 3.28 1.64
C ILE A 34 -5.81 3.55 2.16
N ILE A 35 -5.63 3.39 3.48
CA ILE A 35 -4.34 3.64 4.13
C ILE A 35 -3.89 2.33 4.76
N ASN A 36 -2.74 1.81 4.34
CA ASN A 36 -2.09 0.74 5.09
C ASN A 36 -1.33 1.36 6.26
N VAL A 37 -1.49 0.80 7.44
CA VAL A 37 -0.70 1.11 8.62
C VAL A 37 0.18 -0.09 8.89
N TRP A 38 1.47 0.07 8.64
CA TRP A 38 2.48 -0.98 8.78
C TRP A 38 3.38 -0.72 9.98
N ARG A 39 3.67 -1.75 10.78
CA ARG A 39 4.68 -1.67 11.84
C ARG A 39 5.40 -2.99 12.09
N ALA A 40 6.62 -2.89 12.63
CA ALA A 40 7.27 -4.01 13.30
C ALA A 40 6.53 -4.31 14.62
N ILE A 41 6.51 -5.57 15.07
CA ILE A 41 5.74 -5.96 16.27
C ILE A 41 6.58 -6.36 17.48
N HIS A 42 7.75 -6.98 17.29
CA HIS A 42 8.52 -7.57 18.39
C HIS A 42 9.90 -6.94 18.55
N HIS A 43 10.57 -6.64 17.45
CA HIS A 43 11.91 -6.07 17.42
C HIS A 43 12.03 -5.13 16.20
N PRO A 44 13.05 -4.27 16.15
CA PRO A 44 13.27 -3.43 14.98
C PRO A 44 13.34 -4.25 13.69
N ALA A 45 12.77 -3.73 12.62
CA ALA A 45 12.86 -4.36 11.31
C ALA A 45 14.29 -4.23 10.78
N ALA A 46 15.00 -5.35 10.71
CA ALA A 46 16.36 -5.41 10.14
C ALA A 46 16.36 -6.02 8.74
N HIS A 47 15.53 -7.04 8.50
CA HIS A 47 15.44 -7.72 7.20
C HIS A 47 14.18 -7.30 6.44
N LYS A 48 14.20 -7.42 5.11
CA LYS A 48 13.04 -7.15 4.24
C LYS A 48 12.38 -5.80 4.57
N LEU A 49 13.18 -4.73 4.58
CA LEU A 49 12.68 -3.40 4.96
C LEU A 49 11.61 -2.91 3.98
N LEU A 50 10.62 -2.18 4.50
CA LEU A 50 9.57 -1.58 3.70
C LEU A 50 10.10 -0.32 3.01
N ALA A 51 10.00 -0.29 1.68
CA ALA A 51 10.26 0.90 0.89
C ALA A 51 8.97 1.40 0.25
N VAL A 52 8.82 2.72 0.20
CA VAL A 52 7.71 3.43 -0.42
C VAL A 52 8.24 4.38 -1.50
N SER A 53 7.53 4.49 -2.60
CA SER A 53 7.86 5.40 -3.70
C SER A 53 7.07 6.70 -3.60
N ASN A 54 7.67 7.84 -3.95
CA ASN A 54 6.96 9.11 -4.00
C ASN A 54 6.06 9.19 -5.23
N TRP A 55 4.76 9.33 -4.98
CA TRP A 55 3.70 9.40 -6.00
C TRP A 55 3.93 10.45 -7.08
N ARG A 56 4.67 11.54 -6.79
CA ARG A 56 4.97 12.59 -7.79
C ARG A 56 5.85 12.10 -8.93
N TYR A 57 6.49 10.95 -8.78
CA TYR A 57 7.33 10.30 -9.78
C TYR A 57 6.70 9.01 -10.31
N LEU A 58 5.42 8.75 -10.01
CA LEU A 58 4.68 7.62 -10.55
C LEU A 58 4.25 7.93 -11.98
N ASP A 59 4.63 7.07 -12.93
CA ASP A 59 4.06 7.06 -14.27
C ASP A 59 2.93 6.03 -14.34
N GLU A 60 1.73 6.45 -14.73
CA GLU A 60 0.58 5.52 -14.85
C GLU A 60 0.82 4.44 -15.92
N HIS A 61 1.71 4.64 -16.89
CA HIS A 61 2.10 3.61 -17.86
C HIS A 61 2.88 2.45 -17.24
N ASP A 62 3.43 2.64 -16.04
CA ASP A 62 4.10 1.58 -15.29
C ASP A 62 3.11 0.65 -14.58
N LEU A 63 1.83 1.02 -14.49
CA LEU A 63 0.80 0.25 -13.80
C LEU A 63 0.36 -0.95 -14.64
N VAL A 64 0.64 -2.16 -14.15
CA VAL A 64 0.18 -3.41 -14.76
C VAL A 64 -0.87 -4.05 -13.84
N PRO A 65 -2.17 -4.00 -14.17
CA PRO A 65 -3.20 -4.61 -13.34
C PRO A 65 -3.05 -6.14 -13.35
N VAL A 66 -3.18 -6.73 -12.16
CA VAL A 66 -3.25 -8.18 -11.98
C VAL A 66 -4.52 -8.51 -11.21
N HIS A 67 -5.35 -9.35 -11.80
CA HIS A 67 -6.63 -9.76 -11.23
C HIS A 67 -6.48 -11.00 -10.35
N PHE A 68 -7.16 -10.97 -9.21
CA PHE A 68 -7.38 -12.13 -8.35
C PHE A 68 -8.86 -12.52 -8.48
N VAL A 69 -9.12 -13.63 -9.16
CA VAL A 69 -10.48 -14.13 -9.40
C VAL A 69 -10.84 -15.12 -8.30
N TYR A 70 -11.81 -14.76 -7.47
CA TYR A 70 -12.38 -15.62 -6.44
C TYR A 70 -13.79 -16.09 -6.88
N PRO A 71 -14.38 -17.12 -6.25
CA PRO A 71 -15.69 -17.64 -6.66
C PRO A 71 -16.83 -16.62 -6.68
N HIS A 72 -16.78 -15.59 -5.84
CA HIS A 72 -17.88 -14.63 -5.66
C HIS A 72 -17.47 -13.17 -5.89
N TRP A 73 -16.20 -12.89 -6.16
CA TRP A 73 -15.71 -11.53 -6.37
C TRP A 73 -14.37 -11.54 -7.09
N THR A 74 -14.03 -10.43 -7.75
CA THR A 74 -12.71 -10.23 -8.35
C THR A 74 -12.03 -9.03 -7.71
N SER A 75 -10.82 -9.24 -7.21
CA SER A 75 -9.93 -8.16 -6.77
C SER A 75 -8.88 -7.87 -7.82
N SER A 76 -8.15 -6.77 -7.68
CA SER A 76 -6.92 -6.57 -8.44
C SER A 76 -5.93 -5.66 -7.73
N THR A 77 -4.64 -5.89 -8.01
CA THR A 77 -3.49 -5.09 -7.59
C THR A 77 -2.80 -4.51 -8.81
N TYR A 78 -1.99 -3.47 -8.65
CA TYR A 78 -1.00 -3.11 -9.67
C TYR A 78 0.34 -3.75 -9.34
N ILE A 79 0.94 -4.39 -10.33
CA ILE A 79 2.38 -4.64 -10.36
C ILE A 79 3.02 -3.50 -11.14
N MET A 80 4.19 -3.02 -10.70
CA MET A 80 4.89 -1.94 -11.38
C MET A 80 5.87 -2.48 -12.43
N ARG A 81 5.93 -1.84 -13.60
CA ARG A 81 7.08 -1.93 -14.50
C ARG A 81 8.30 -1.27 -13.84
N TYR A 82 9.49 -1.72 -14.24
CA TYR A 82 10.71 -1.06 -13.81
C TYR A 82 10.80 0.31 -14.46
N ASN A 83 10.99 1.33 -13.63
CA ASN A 83 11.24 2.70 -14.05
C ASN A 83 12.27 3.34 -13.12
N PRO A 84 13.43 3.80 -13.64
CA PRO A 84 14.48 4.43 -12.83
C PRO A 84 14.12 5.83 -12.33
N GLN A 85 13.02 6.43 -12.80
CA GLN A 85 12.55 7.73 -12.34
C GLN A 85 11.86 7.64 -10.97
N HIS A 86 11.34 6.47 -10.59
CA HIS A 86 10.78 6.24 -9.26
C HIS A 86 11.80 6.61 -8.18
N LYS A 87 11.33 7.36 -7.17
CA LYS A 87 12.14 7.76 -6.02
C LYS A 87 11.66 7.01 -4.79
N TRP A 88 12.59 6.40 -4.07
CA TRP A 88 12.30 5.44 -3.00
C TRP A 88 12.82 5.95 -1.66
N TRP A 89 12.02 5.74 -0.62
CA TRP A 89 12.36 5.99 0.77
C TRP A 89 12.01 4.80 1.63
N HIS A 90 12.70 4.67 2.75
CA HIS A 90 12.41 3.69 3.78
C HIS A 90 12.77 4.29 5.13
N LEU A 91 12.13 3.79 6.19
CA LEU A 91 12.48 4.14 7.56
C LEU A 91 13.51 3.12 8.08
N SER A 92 14.77 3.54 8.17
CA SER A 92 15.84 2.68 8.66
C SER A 92 15.71 2.44 10.16
N GLY A 93 15.92 1.18 10.58
CA GLY A 93 15.86 0.82 11.99
C GLY A 93 14.47 0.93 12.63
N GLN A 94 13.39 0.91 11.83
CA GLN A 94 12.02 1.10 12.31
C GLN A 94 11.70 0.17 13.49
N THR A 95 11.39 0.77 14.63
CA THR A 95 11.07 0.11 15.90
C THR A 95 9.58 -0.24 16.01
N PRO A 96 9.18 -1.09 16.97
CA PRO A 96 7.76 -1.40 17.18
C PRO A 96 6.88 -0.21 17.60
N ASP A 97 7.48 0.88 18.09
CA ASP A 97 6.80 2.11 18.50
C ASP A 97 6.58 3.08 17.32
N GLU A 98 7.14 2.78 16.15
CA GLU A 98 7.02 3.58 14.95
C GLU A 98 6.11 2.91 13.92
N LEU A 99 5.31 3.72 13.25
CA LEU A 99 4.35 3.28 12.24
C LEU A 99 4.59 3.98 10.90
N THR A 100 4.52 3.19 9.83
CA THR A 100 4.59 3.68 8.46
C THR A 100 3.18 3.62 7.87
N ALA A 101 2.62 4.79 7.56
CA ALA A 101 1.35 4.88 6.85
C ALA A 101 1.60 4.98 5.34
N ILE A 102 0.97 4.11 4.57
CA ILE A 102 1.05 4.09 3.10
C ILE A 102 -0.35 4.41 2.57
N LYS A 103 -0.49 5.52 1.85
CA LYS A 103 -1.76 5.84 1.18
C LYS A 103 -1.83 5.07 -0.13
N CYS A 104 -2.51 3.93 -0.09
CA CYS A 104 -2.61 2.98 -1.21
C CYS A 104 -3.68 3.40 -2.22
N TYR A 105 -4.70 4.13 -1.78
CA TYR A 105 -5.73 4.72 -2.64
C TYR A 105 -6.17 6.08 -2.12
N GLU A 106 -6.52 6.98 -3.04
CA GLU A 106 -7.16 8.26 -2.79
C GLU A 106 -8.10 8.59 -3.96
N SER A 107 -9.33 8.95 -3.64
CA SER A 107 -10.38 9.27 -4.62
C SER A 107 -10.13 10.60 -5.32
N GLU A 108 -9.58 11.59 -4.61
CA GLU A 108 -9.27 12.92 -5.16
C GLU A 108 -8.10 12.86 -6.17
N VAL A 109 -8.30 13.49 -7.33
CA VAL A 109 -7.38 13.32 -8.47
C VAL A 109 -6.08 14.10 -8.37
N ASP A 110 -6.07 15.23 -7.65
CA ASP A 110 -4.90 16.12 -7.53
C ASP A 110 -3.98 15.76 -6.34
N LEU A 111 -4.22 14.63 -5.69
CA LEU A 111 -3.48 14.16 -4.53
C LEU A 111 -2.73 12.87 -4.83
N ALA A 112 -1.97 12.38 -3.85
CA ALA A 112 -1.27 11.09 -3.94
C ALA A 112 -2.26 9.93 -4.07
N ARG A 113 -2.68 9.60 -5.29
CA ARG A 113 -3.70 8.59 -5.54
C ARG A 113 -3.25 7.18 -5.23
N LEU A 114 -2.00 6.88 -5.55
CA LEU A 114 -1.40 5.56 -5.41
C LEU A 114 0.03 5.71 -4.90
N THR A 115 0.48 4.76 -4.07
CA THR A 115 1.84 4.73 -3.53
C THR A 115 2.46 3.36 -3.78
N PRO A 116 3.35 3.22 -4.78
CA PRO A 116 4.09 1.98 -4.98
C PRO A 116 4.93 1.66 -3.75
N HIS A 117 4.91 0.40 -3.35
CA HIS A 117 5.72 -0.07 -2.23
C HIS A 117 6.24 -1.48 -2.49
N SER A 118 7.30 -1.82 -1.79
CA SER A 118 7.95 -3.12 -1.89
C SER A 118 8.78 -3.37 -0.64
N THR A 119 9.28 -4.59 -0.53
CA THR A 119 10.31 -4.89 0.45
C THR A 119 11.66 -4.98 -0.24
N PHE A 120 12.75 -4.70 0.46
CA PHE A 120 14.09 -4.90 -0.08
C PHE A 120 15.02 -5.51 0.96
N ALA A 121 16.05 -6.19 0.48
CA ALA A 121 17.13 -6.64 1.33
C ALA A 121 18.12 -5.49 1.49
N ASP A 122 18.32 -5.04 2.72
CA ASP A 122 19.36 -4.07 3.04
C ASP A 122 20.68 -4.84 3.28
N ALA A 123 21.71 -4.48 2.52
CA ALA A 123 23.02 -5.11 2.60
C ALA A 123 23.76 -4.78 3.91
N SER A 124 23.33 -3.72 4.62
CA SER A 124 23.89 -3.34 5.91
C SER A 124 23.29 -4.12 7.09
N SER A 125 22.21 -4.87 6.86
CA SER A 125 21.52 -5.63 7.90
C SER A 125 22.38 -6.77 8.45
N PRO A 126 22.57 -6.87 9.78
CA PRO A 126 23.31 -7.98 10.38
C PRO A 126 22.64 -9.32 10.07
N LYS A 127 23.42 -10.33 9.65
CA LYS A 127 22.90 -11.66 9.35
C LYS A 127 22.19 -12.32 10.53
N GLU A 128 22.71 -12.09 11.73
CA GLU A 128 22.17 -12.60 12.99
C GLU A 128 20.98 -11.78 13.52
N ALA A 129 20.62 -10.67 12.86
CA ALA A 129 19.46 -9.90 13.27
C ALA A 129 18.19 -10.77 13.12
N PRO A 130 17.22 -10.64 14.05
CA PRO A 130 16.02 -11.45 14.02
C PRO A 130 15.20 -11.20 12.75
N HIS A 131 14.54 -12.26 12.26
CA HIS A 131 13.70 -12.17 11.07
C HIS A 131 12.52 -11.23 11.29
N ARG A 132 12.22 -10.40 10.29
CA ARG A 132 11.16 -9.39 10.38
C ARG A 132 9.81 -9.99 10.74
N GLU A 133 9.31 -9.62 11.91
CA GLU A 133 7.93 -9.79 12.34
C GLU A 133 7.21 -8.45 12.20
N SER A 134 6.15 -8.40 11.39
CA SER A 134 5.40 -7.18 11.11
C SER A 134 3.92 -7.43 10.94
N ILE A 135 3.12 -6.42 11.21
CA ILE A 135 1.67 -6.41 10.98
C ILE A 135 1.30 -5.23 10.09
N GLU A 136 0.24 -5.42 9.31
CA GLU A 136 -0.39 -4.37 8.53
C GLU A 136 -1.90 -4.37 8.76
N ALA A 137 -2.46 -3.21 9.02
CA ALA A 137 -3.89 -2.97 8.98
C ALA A 137 -4.22 -2.09 7.77
N ARG A 138 -5.34 -2.37 7.09
CA ARG A 138 -5.78 -1.63 5.90
C ARG A 138 -7.18 -1.05 6.10
N PRO A 139 -7.32 0.04 6.88
CA PRO A 139 -8.57 0.78 6.98
C PRO A 139 -9.05 1.36 5.65
N LEU A 140 -10.36 1.32 5.46
CA LEU A 140 -11.09 2.21 4.56
C LEU A 140 -11.35 3.51 5.34
N VAL A 141 -10.91 4.64 4.81
CA VAL A 141 -10.96 5.94 5.50
C VAL A 141 -11.81 6.90 4.69
N PHE A 142 -12.87 7.40 5.29
CA PHE A 142 -13.81 8.33 4.68
C PHE A 142 -13.70 9.68 5.43
N ASP A 143 -13.81 10.80 4.72
CA ASP A 143 -14.01 12.09 5.41
C ASP A 143 -15.41 12.08 6.06
N THR A 144 -15.52 12.67 7.26
CA THR A 144 -16.80 12.88 7.93
C THR A 144 -17.60 13.92 7.17
N GLU A 145 -18.87 13.62 6.93
CA GLU A 145 -19.89 14.53 6.38
C GLU A 145 -19.98 15.84 7.16
#